data_AF-A0A357AYM2-F1
#
_entry.id   AF-A0A357AYM2-F1
#
_cell.length_a   1.000
_cell.length_b   1.000
_cell.length_c   1.000
_cell.angle_alpha   90.00
_cell.angle_beta   90.00
_cell.angle_gamma   90.00
#
_symmetry.space_group_name_H-M   'P 1'
#
loop_
_entity.id
_entity.type
_entity.pdbx_description
1 polymer ?
#
loop_
_entity_poly.entity_id
_entity_poly.type
_entity_poly.pdbx_seq_one_letter_code
_entity_poly.pdbx_strand_id
1 'polypeptide(L)' 'AATAEVLPEIVRAVSGKTVIFVDGGIRSGVDVFKALALGADAVLIGRPFVSMVYGGEAQAV' A
#
# COMPACT_ATOMS: atom_id res chain seq x y z
N ALA A 1 -3.78 15.49 1.85
CA ALA A 1 -2.67 14.67 1.33
C ALA A 1 -3.15 13.24 1.15
N ALA A 2 -2.84 12.60 0.03
CA ALA A 2 -3.10 11.18 -0.19
C ALA A 2 -2.08 10.31 0.58
N THR A 3 -2.36 9.03 0.81
CA THR A 3 -1.47 8.15 1.61
C THR A 3 -0.02 8.13 1.12
N ALA A 4 0.19 8.07 -0.20
CA ALA A 4 1.54 8.04 -0.78
C ALA A 4 2.33 9.34 -0.55
N GLU A 5 1.65 10.48 -0.40
CA GLU A 5 2.30 11.80 -0.23
C GLU A 5 2.93 11.95 1.16
N VAL A 6 2.33 11.35 2.18
CA VAL A 6 2.81 11.44 3.58
C VAL A 6 3.80 10.34 3.95
N LEU A 7 3.83 9.24 3.18
CA LEU A 7 4.65 8.08 3.46
C LEU A 7 6.15 8.41 3.65
N PRO A 8 6.82 9.20 2.79
CA PRO A 8 8.24 9.50 2.97
C PRO A 8 8.57 10.25 4.26
N GLU A 9 7.66 11.09 4.76
CA GLU A 9 7.86 11.80 6.03
C GLU A 9 7.83 10.82 7.22
N ILE A 10 6.89 9.88 7.20
CA ILE A 10 6.77 8.82 8.20
C ILE A 10 8.03 7.94 8.18
N VAL A 11 8.49 7.52 7.00
CA VAL A 11 9.71 6.71 6.84
C VAL A 11 10.92 7.41 7.46
N ARG A 12 11.08 8.72 7.20
CA ARG A 12 12.16 9.52 7.81
C ARG A 12 12.04 9.59 9.33
N ALA A 13 10.82 9.80 9.85
CA ALA A 13 10.58 9.89 11.29
C ALA A 13 10.83 8.55 12.02
N VAL A 14 10.44 7.43 11.41
CA VAL A 14 10.64 6.08 11.97
C VAL A 14 12.11 5.68 11.98
N SER A 15 12.88 6.09 10.96
CA SER A 15 14.35 5.90 10.92
C SER A 15 14.79 4.45 11.17
N GLY A 16 14.11 3.50 10.51
CA GLY A 16 14.44 2.07 10.58
C GLY A 16 14.19 1.39 11.93
N LYS A 17 13.52 2.06 12.88
CA LYS A 17 13.23 1.50 14.21
C LYS A 17 12.18 0.39 14.20
N THR A 18 11.36 0.33 13.15
CA THR A 18 10.33 -0.70 12.97
C THR A 18 9.99 -0.84 11.49
N VAL A 19 9.30 -1.94 11.16
CA VAL A 19 8.73 -2.22 9.85
C VAL A 19 7.56 -1.27 9.57
N ILE A 20 7.47 -0.78 8.34
CA ILE A 20 6.43 0.13 7.85
C ILE A 20 5.61 -0.60 6.77
N PHE A 21 4.35 -0.87 7.11
CA PHE A 21 3.35 -1.32 6.13
C PHE A 21 2.50 -0.16 5.65
N VAL A 22 2.02 -0.23 4.40
CA VAL A 22 1.13 0.78 3.82
C VAL A 22 -0.03 0.15 3.03
N ASP A 23 -1.23 0.71 3.18
CA ASP A 23 -2.40 0.48 2.32
C ASP A 23 -2.95 1.85 1.91
N GLY A 24 -3.69 1.91 0.82
CA GLY A 24 -4.36 3.11 0.35
C GLY A 24 -4.37 3.15 -1.16
N GLY A 25 -5.37 2.52 -1.77
CA GLY A 25 -5.58 2.63 -3.23
C GLY A 25 -4.60 1.81 -4.08
N ILE A 26 -3.95 0.78 -3.53
CA ILE A 26 -3.14 -0.16 -4.31
C ILE A 26 -4.05 -0.93 -5.29
N ARG A 27 -3.77 -0.84 -6.59
CA ARG A 27 -4.56 -1.47 -7.67
C ARG A 27 -3.74 -2.19 -8.72
N SER A 28 -2.45 -1.89 -8.80
CA SER A 28 -1.54 -2.48 -9.77
C SER A 28 -0.16 -2.75 -9.16
N GLY A 29 0.65 -3.56 -9.84
CA GLY A 29 2.05 -3.77 -9.45
C GLY A 29 2.88 -2.48 -9.47
N VAL A 30 2.49 -1.49 -10.28
CA VAL A 30 3.14 -0.17 -10.31
C VAL A 30 2.89 0.60 -9.01
N ASP A 31 1.70 0.48 -8.42
CA ASP A 31 1.39 1.11 -7.13
C ASP A 31 2.21 0.47 -6.00
N VAL A 32 2.36 -0.85 -6.05
CA VAL A 32 3.24 -1.60 -5.13
C VAL A 32 4.68 -1.11 -5.27
N PHE A 33 5.19 -1.05 -6.49
CA PHE A 33 6.56 -0.60 -6.76
C PHE A 33 6.81 0.82 -6.24
N LYS A 34 5.88 1.75 -6.47
CA LYS A 34 5.97 3.13 -5.96
C LYS A 34 5.96 3.17 -4.44
N ALA A 35 5.09 2.42 -3.78
CA ALA A 35 5.01 2.38 -2.32
C ALA A 35 6.33 1.89 -1.69
N LEU A 36 6.92 0.82 -2.24
CA LEU A 36 8.22 0.32 -1.81
C LEU A 36 9.34 1.33 -2.08
N ALA A 37 9.35 1.97 -3.24
CA ALA A 37 10.32 3.01 -3.58
C ALA A 37 10.24 4.24 -2.67
N LEU A 38 9.06 4.52 -2.10
CA LEU A 38 8.84 5.58 -1.10
C LEU A 38 9.25 5.17 0.32
N GLY A 39 9.67 3.92 0.53
CA GLY A 39 10.26 3.44 1.77
C GLY A 39 9.36 2.58 2.64
N ALA A 40 8.21 2.10 2.14
CA ALA A 40 7.48 1.03 2.82
C ALA A 40 8.20 -0.32 2.68
N ASP A 41 8.09 -1.17 3.69
CA ASP A 41 8.64 -2.53 3.68
C ASP A 41 7.68 -3.54 3.03
N ALA A 42 6.37 -3.29 3.14
CA ALA A 42 5.34 -4.07 2.46
C ALA A 42 4.07 -3.26 2.23
N VAL A 43 3.24 -3.74 1.31
CA VAL A 43 1.92 -3.20 1.03
C VAL A 43 0.82 -4.15 1.49
N LEU A 44 -0.29 -3.60 1.96
CA LEU A 44 -1.50 -4.34 2.28
C LEU A 44 -2.58 -4.02 1.24
N ILE A 45 -3.48 -4.98 1.01
CA ILE A 45 -4.61 -4.81 0.09
C ILE A 45 -5.94 -5.05 0.80
N GLY A 46 -6.77 -4.00 0.88
CA GLY A 46 -8.12 -4.08 1.44
C GLY A 46 -9.18 -4.47 0.41
N ARG A 47 -9.79 -3.45 -0.24
CA ARG A 47 -10.94 -3.65 -1.16
C ARG A 47 -10.71 -4.73 -2.24
N PRO A 48 -9.55 -4.82 -2.92
CA PRO A 48 -9.32 -5.88 -3.91
C PRO A 48 -9.43 -7.29 -3.32
N PHE A 49 -8.96 -7.48 -2.09
CA PHE A 49 -9.05 -8.76 -1.39
C PHE A 49 -10.51 -9.09 -1.05
N VAL A 50 -11.28 -8.14 -0.51
CA VAL A 50 -12.69 -8.34 -0.16
C VAL A 50 -13.53 -8.68 -1.39
N SER A 51 -13.34 -7.94 -2.50
CA SER A 51 -14.04 -8.22 -3.75
C SER A 51 -13.65 -9.57 -4.36
N MET A 52 -12.39 -10.01 -4.23
CA MET A 52 -12.03 -11.37 -4.68
C MET A 52 -12.80 -12.44 -3.90
N VAL A 53 -12.83 -12.33 -2.57
CA VAL A 53 -13.44 -13.34 -1.70
C VAL A 53 -14.96 -13.39 -1.82
N TYR A 54 -15.63 -12.23 -1.90
CA TYR A 54 -17.10 -12.15 -1.91
C TYR A 54 -17.71 -11.93 -3.30
N GLY A 55 -16.96 -11.34 -4.23
CA GLY A 55 -17.44 -10.96 -5.57
C GLY A 55 -17.16 -12.01 -6.65
N GLY A 56 -16.70 -13.21 -6.28
CA GLY A 56 -16.43 -14.30 -7.21
C GLY A 56 -15.28 -13.98 -8.18
N GLU A 57 -14.15 -13.48 -7.66
CA GLU A 57 -12.96 -13.11 -8.44
C GLU A 57 -13.17 -11.98 -9.47
N ALA A 58 -14.33 -11.31 -9.47
CA ALA A 58 -14.54 -10.13 -10.31
C ALA A 58 -13.49 -9.07 -9.98
N GLN A 59 -12.70 -8.70 -10.98
CA GLN A 59 -11.58 -7.76 -10.84
C GLN A 59 -12.06 -6.46 -10.19
N ALA A 60 -11.54 -6.18 -9.00
CA ALA A 60 -11.78 -4.91 -8.32
C ALA A 60 -11.01 -3.82 -9.08
N VAL A 61 -11.71 -3.13 -9.98
CA VAL A 61 -11.26 -1.86 -10.57
C VAL A 61 -11.21 -0.78 -9.49
#